data_AF-A0A9X2DXT7-F1
#
_entry.id   AF-A0A9X2DXT7-F1
#
_cell.length_a   1.000
_cell.length_b   1.000
_cell.length_c   1.000
_cell.angle_alpha   90.00
_cell.angle_beta   90.00
_cell.angle_gamma   90.00
#
_symmetry.space_group_name_H-M   'P 1'
#
loop_
_entity.id
_entity.type
_entity.pdbx_description
1 polymer ?
#
loop_
_entity_poly.entity_id
_entity_poly.type
_entity_poly.pdbx_seq_one_letter_code
_entity_poly.pdbx_strand_id
1 'polypeptide(L)'
;MIDLNAAAAAYSTGLARARGASEMRLSTVRTDRWVQVVVIAVALVVVMGLLAAWWMVCQQRGMYPAMDMPSLQRGGTWKLYCRK
;
A
#
# COMPACT_ATOMS: atom_id res chain seq x y z
N MET A 1 32.46 -40.99 -23.84
CA MET A 1 31.07 -41.37 -23.54
C MET A 1 30.51 -40.30 -22.63
N ILE A 2 29.46 -39.61 -23.06
CA ILE A 2 28.79 -38.59 -22.24
C ILE A 2 27.75 -39.35 -21.41
N ASP A 3 27.85 -39.28 -20.08
CA ASP A 3 26.93 -39.97 -19.16
C ASP A 3 25.52 -39.36 -19.22
N LEU A 4 24.62 -40.01 -19.97
CA LEU A 4 23.21 -39.60 -20.06
C LEU A 4 22.52 -39.56 -18.69
N ASN A 5 22.96 -40.40 -17.75
CA ASN A 5 22.42 -40.45 -16.38
C ASN A 5 22.76 -39.20 -15.56
N ALA A 6 23.96 -38.65 -15.74
CA ALA A 6 24.37 -37.41 -15.07
C ALA A 6 23.59 -36.20 -15.59
N ALA A 7 23.32 -36.17 -16.90
CA ALA A 7 22.48 -35.13 -17.51
C ALA A 7 21.02 -35.19 -17.02
N ALA A 8 20.45 -36.40 -16.87
CA ALA A 8 19.10 -36.57 -16.33
C ALA A 8 18.98 -36.12 -14.87
N ALA A 9 20.00 -36.38 -14.03
CA ALA A 9 20.04 -35.93 -12.64
C ALA A 9 20.17 -34.40 -12.51
N ALA A 10 20.94 -33.77 -13.39
CA ALA A 10 21.06 -32.31 -13.46
C ALA A 10 19.74 -31.65 -13.91
N TYR A 11 19.03 -32.27 -14.86
CA TYR A 11 17.74 -31.77 -15.33
C TYR A 11 16.62 -31.89 -14.27
N SER A 12 16.55 -33.02 -13.56
CA SER A 12 15.54 -33.24 -12.52
C SER A 12 15.71 -32.31 -11.31
N THR A 13 16.97 -32.06 -10.91
CA THR A 13 17.30 -31.09 -9.85
C THR A 13 17.01 -29.65 -10.29
N GLY A 14 17.28 -29.29 -11.55
CA GLY A 14 16.89 -27.99 -12.12
C GLY A 14 15.39 -27.76 -12.11
N LEU A 15 14.60 -28.77 -12.50
CA LEU A 15 13.12 -28.72 -12.48
C LEU A 15 12.56 -28.64 -11.05
N ALA A 16 13.10 -29.41 -10.11
CA ALA A 16 12.69 -29.35 -8.71
C ALA A 16 12.98 -27.97 -8.09
N ARG A 17 14.14 -27.38 -8.41
CA ARG A 17 14.50 -26.03 -7.97
C ARG A 17 13.63 -24.96 -8.62
N ALA A 18 13.28 -25.11 -9.90
CA ALA A 18 12.37 -24.20 -10.60
C ALA A 18 10.95 -24.23 -10.02
N ARG A 19 10.44 -25.42 -9.65
CA ARG A 19 9.16 -25.56 -8.95
C ARG A 19 9.19 -24.91 -7.57
N GLY A 20 10.21 -25.20 -6.75
CA GLY A 20 10.35 -24.58 -5.43
C GLY A 20 10.47 -23.04 -5.49
N ALA A 21 11.20 -22.51 -6.47
CA ALA A 21 11.31 -21.07 -6.67
C ALA A 21 9.97 -20.43 -7.09
N SER A 22 9.15 -21.12 -7.88
CA SER A 22 7.81 -20.66 -8.27
C SER A 22 6.82 -20.66 -7.10
N GLU A 23 6.88 -21.68 -6.23
CA GLU A 23 6.02 -21.76 -5.04
C GLU A 23 6.37 -20.70 -3.99
N MET A 24 7.67 -20.42 -3.78
CA MET A 24 8.11 -19.33 -2.91
C MET A 24 7.67 -17.96 -3.46
N ARG A 25 7.76 -17.73 -4.78
CA ARG A 25 7.25 -16.47 -5.38
C ARG A 25 5.74 -16.29 -5.16
N LEU A 26 4.96 -17.35 -5.31
CA LEU A 26 3.51 -17.31 -5.09
C LEU A 26 3.15 -17.05 -3.61
N SER A 27 3.90 -17.63 -2.66
CA SER A 27 3.66 -17.39 -1.24
C SER A 27 4.02 -15.97 -0.83
N THR A 28 5.17 -15.44 -1.28
CA THR A 28 5.59 -14.05 -1.03
C THR A 28 4.59 -13.03 -1.58
N VAL A 29 4.12 -13.20 -2.82
CA VAL A 29 3.12 -12.32 -3.43
C VAL A 29 1.78 -12.34 -2.69
N ARG A 30 1.40 -13.48 -2.10
CA ARG A 30 0.15 -13.60 -1.33
C ARG A 30 0.26 -12.94 0.05
N THR A 31 1.40 -13.08 0.72
CA THR A 31 1.63 -12.41 2.01
C THR A 31 1.66 -10.89 1.87
N ASP A 32 2.24 -10.35 0.79
CA ASP A 32 2.28 -8.91 0.53
C ASP A 32 0.90 -8.29 0.38
N ARG A 33 -0.05 -8.99 -0.25
CA ARG A 33 -1.42 -8.47 -0.45
C ARG A 33 -2.16 -8.26 0.87
N TRP A 34 -2.04 -9.17 1.83
CA TRP A 34 -2.70 -9.02 3.13
C TRP A 34 -2.10 -7.87 3.94
N VAL A 35 -0.77 -7.73 3.91
CA VAL A 35 -0.09 -6.59 4.54
C VAL A 35 -0.57 -5.27 3.94
N GLN A 36 -0.70 -5.18 2.61
CA GLN A 36 -1.25 -3.99 1.96
C GLN A 36 -2.66 -3.65 2.43
N VAL A 37 -3.55 -4.64 2.54
CA VAL A 37 -4.92 -4.42 3.01
C VAL A 37 -4.93 -3.87 4.45
N VAL A 38 -4.12 -4.46 5.33
CA VAL A 38 -4.02 -4.00 6.73
C VAL A 38 -3.45 -2.58 6.79
N VAL A 39 -2.39 -2.28 6.04
CA VAL A 39 -1.78 -0.95 6.00
C VAL A 39 -2.77 0.10 5.50
N ILE A 40 -3.54 -0.21 4.44
CA ILE A 40 -4.58 0.70 3.91
C ILE A 40 -5.66 0.94 4.97
N ALA A 41 -6.13 -0.11 5.64
CA ALA A 41 -7.14 0.02 6.69
C ALA A 41 -6.67 0.91 7.83
N VAL A 42 -5.43 0.72 8.31
CA VAL A 42 -4.84 1.56 9.37
C VAL A 42 -4.71 3.01 8.89
N ALA A 43 -4.26 3.24 7.66
CA ALA A 43 -4.15 4.58 7.09
C ALA A 43 -5.51 5.30 7.06
N LEU A 44 -6.59 4.61 6.66
CA LEU A 44 -7.94 5.17 6.66
C LEU A 44 -8.40 5.57 8.06
N VAL A 45 -8.15 4.72 9.07
CA VAL A 45 -8.50 5.02 10.47
C VAL A 45 -7.76 6.27 10.96
N VAL A 46 -6.47 6.39 10.65
CA VAL A 46 -5.65 7.55 11.04
C VAL A 46 -6.16 8.83 10.37
N VAL A 47 -6.45 8.80 9.07
CA VAL A 47 -6.97 9.96 8.33
C VAL A 47 -8.34 10.38 8.86
N MET A 48 -9.24 9.44 9.09
CA MET A 48 -10.56 9.74 9.66
C MET A 48 -10.46 10.32 11.07
N GLY A 49 -9.55 9.79 11.90
CA GLY A 49 -9.29 10.33 13.24
C GLY A 49 -8.78 11.77 13.21
N LEU A 50 -7.84 12.08 12.31
CA LEU A 50 -7.32 13.45 12.12
C LEU A 50 -8.39 14.42 11.62
N LEU A 51 -9.22 14.01 10.66
CA LEU A 51 -10.33 14.83 10.16
C LEU A 51 -11.37 15.08 11.24
N ALA A 52 -11.72 14.06 12.03
CA ALA A 52 -12.65 14.19 13.15
C ALA A 52 -12.10 15.12 14.24
N ALA A 53 -10.83 14.97 14.61
CA ALA A 53 -10.16 15.83 15.59
C ALA A 53 -10.13 17.29 15.10
N TRP A 54 -9.77 17.51 13.84
CA TRP A 54 -9.78 18.84 13.24
C TRP A 54 -11.18 19.46 13.23
N TRP A 55 -12.21 18.69 12.86
CA TRP A 55 -13.61 19.12 12.92
C TRP A 55 -14.01 19.56 14.33
N MET A 56 -13.70 18.74 15.34
CA MET A 56 -14.00 19.07 16.74
C MET A 56 -13.33 20.37 17.18
N VAL A 57 -12.07 20.58 16.80
CA VAL A 57 -11.34 21.83 17.11
C VAL A 57 -12.00 23.05 16.47
N CYS A 58 -12.45 22.96 15.21
CA CYS A 58 -13.15 24.07 14.57
C CYS A 58 -14.49 24.34 15.26
N GLN A 59 -15.27 23.30 15.58
CA GLN A 59 -16.57 23.42 16.25
C GLN A 59 -16.45 24.03 17.65
N GLN A 60 -15.44 23.66 18.44
CA GLN A 60 -15.17 24.28 19.75
C GLN A 60 -14.91 25.79 19.66
N ARG A 61 -14.45 26.27 18.49
CA ARG A 61 -14.23 27.70 18.22
C ARG A 61 -15.45 28.39 17.59
N GLY A 62 -16.57 27.68 17.43
CA GLY A 62 -17.76 28.17 16.71
C GLY A 62 -17.50 28.40 15.22
N MET A 63 -16.60 27.61 14.63
CA MET A 63 -16.18 27.71 13.23
C MET A 63 -16.41 26.37 12.52
N TYR A 64 -16.52 26.39 11.19
CA TYR A 64 -16.61 25.21 10.35
C TYR A 64 -15.27 24.94 9.63
N PRO A 65 -14.88 23.68 9.45
CA PRO A 65 -13.70 23.35 8.65
C PRO A 65 -13.94 23.67 7.18
N ALA A 66 -13.02 24.42 6.59
CA ALA A 66 -13.03 24.81 5.19
C ALA A 66 -11.77 24.31 4.49
N MET A 67 -11.91 23.92 3.22
CA MET A 67 -10.84 23.48 2.36
C MET A 67 -10.93 24.25 1.04
N ASP A 68 -9.92 25.08 0.78
CA ASP A 68 -9.86 25.84 -0.47
C ASP A 68 -8.98 25.11 -1.48
N MET A 69 -9.57 24.77 -2.63
CA MET A 69 -8.85 24.21 -3.75
C MET A 69 -8.30 25.34 -4.65
N PRO A 70 -7.00 25.33 -4.98
CA PRO A 70 -6.46 26.29 -5.92
C PRO A 70 -7.02 26.05 -7.33
N SER A 71 -7.19 27.13 -8.10
CA SER A 71 -7.61 27.02 -9.50
C SER A 71 -6.55 26.25 -10.31
N LEU A 72 -6.98 25.25 -11.11
CA LEU A 72 -6.08 24.44 -11.94
C LEU A 72 -5.15 25.28 -12.83
N GLN A 73 -5.60 26.45 -13.28
CA GLN A 73 -4.88 27.31 -14.22
C GLN A 73 -3.71 28.08 -13.62
N ARG A 74 -3.67 28.29 -12.30
CA ARG A 74 -2.64 29.13 -11.64
C ARG A 74 -1.68 28.34 -10.75
N GLY A 75 -1.93 27.04 -10.56
CA GLY A 75 -1.27 26.27 -9.52
C GLY A 75 -1.56 26.85 -8.13
N GLY A 76 -1.17 26.13 -7.08
CA GLY A 76 -1.28 26.65 -5.72
C GLY A 76 -1.30 25.56 -4.66
N THR A 77 -1.38 25.99 -3.41
CA THR A 77 -1.38 25.12 -2.25
C THR A 77 -2.81 24.92 -1.74
N TRP A 78 -3.16 23.68 -1.42
CA TRP A 78 -4.38 23.36 -0.70
C TRP A 78 -4.31 23.96 0.71
N LYS A 79 -5.32 24.75 1.07
CA LYS A 79 -5.40 25.36 2.40
C LYS A 79 -6.54 24.73 3.18
N LEU A 80 -6.22 24.22 4.36
CA LEU A 80 -7.17 23.71 5.35
C LEU A 80 -7.18 24.68 6.54
N TYR A 81 -8.35 25.19 6.90
CA TYR A 81 -8.49 26.14 8.01
C TYR A 81 -9.89 26.09 8.61
N CYS A 82 -10.05 26.63 9.82
CA CYS A 82 -11.37 26.85 10.41
C CYS A 82 -11.90 28.22 9.98
N ARG A 83 -13.13 28.27 9.46
CA ARG A 83 -13.82 29.48 8.98
C ARG A 83 -15.05 29.76 9.84
N LYS A 84 -15.24 31.01 10.23
CA LYS A 84 -16.41 31.47 11.00
C LYS A 84 -17.59 31.79 10.07
#